data_AF-A0A529HN40-F1
#
_entry.id   AF-A0A529HN40-F1
#
_cell.length_a   1.000
_cell.length_b   1.000
_cell.length_c   1.000
_cell.angle_alpha   90.00
_cell.angle_beta   90.00
_cell.angle_gamma   90.00
#
_symmetry.space_group_name_H-M   'P 1'
#
loop_
_entity.id
_entity.type
_entity.pdbx_description
1 polymer ?
#
loop_
_entity_poly.entity_id
_entity_poly.type
_entity_poly.pdbx_seq_one_letter_code
_entity_poly.pdbx_strand_id
1 'polypeptide(L)' 'YRRSLEIAAGRQCRTIAFPAISTGIYGYPKDEATEIAVGTVDAFLSQTAVPETVTFCCFDEQMAELYRETVAALGGDRTL' A
#
# COMPACT_ATOMS: atom_id res chain seq x y z
N TYR A 1 6.38 0.07 -4.82
CA TYR A 1 5.34 1.06 -4.52
C TYR A 1 5.63 2.44 -5.12
N ARG A 2 6.59 3.24 -4.62
CA ARG A 2 6.86 4.62 -5.08
C ARG A 2 6.86 4.81 -6.60
N ARG A 3 7.66 4.03 -7.35
CA ARG A 3 7.75 4.21 -8.80
C ARG A 3 6.42 4.01 -9.53
N SER A 4 5.62 3.03 -9.09
CA SER A 4 4.29 2.79 -9.63
C SER A 4 3.34 3.94 -9.32
N LEU A 5 3.42 4.52 -8.11
CA LEU A 5 2.65 5.69 -7.71
C LEU A 5 3.01 6.92 -8.56
N GLU A 6 4.30 7.17 -8.80
CA GLU A 6 4.76 8.26 -9.70
C GLU A 6 4.20 8.10 -11.11
N ILE A 7 4.21 6.88 -11.65
CA ILE A 7 3.66 6.59 -12.98
C ILE A 7 2.15 6.82 -12.99
N ALA A 8 1.43 6.37 -11.96
CA ALA A 8 -0.01 6.58 -11.82
C ALA A 8 -0.35 8.08 -11.73
N ALA A 9 0.37 8.83 -10.89
CA ALA A 9 0.22 10.28 -10.75
C ALA A 9 0.50 11.01 -12.07
N GLY A 10 1.60 10.66 -12.76
CA GLY A 10 1.94 11.23 -14.07
C GLY A 10 0.94 10.92 -15.18
N ARG A 11 0.10 9.88 -15.00
CA ARG A 11 -1.00 9.51 -15.90
C ARG A 11 -2.37 9.97 -15.38
N GLN A 12 -2.41 10.72 -14.28
CA GLN A 12 -3.64 11.18 -13.62
C GLN A 12 -4.60 10.03 -13.23
N CYS A 13 -4.05 8.84 -12.95
CA CYS A 13 -4.84 7.72 -12.44
C CYS A 13 -5.28 8.03 -11.01
N ARG A 14 -6.60 8.18 -10.80
CA ARG A 14 -7.16 8.46 -9.45
C ARG A 14 -7.08 7.29 -8.49
N THR A 15 -7.06 6.06 -9.01
CA THR A 15 -7.01 4.85 -8.20
C THR A 15 -5.92 3.90 -8.67
N ILE A 16 -5.34 3.17 -7.74
CA ILE A 16 -4.35 2.11 -8.01
C ILE A 16 -4.52 0.99 -6.98
N ALA A 17 -4.30 -0.24 -7.41
CA ALA A 17 -4.32 -1.41 -6.54
C ALA A 17 -2.96 -2.14 -6.59
N PHE A 18 -2.48 -2.60 -5.44
CA PHE A 18 -1.26 -3.38 -5.33
C PHE A 18 -1.56 -4.76 -4.70
N PRO A 19 -0.98 -5.84 -5.22
CA PRO A 19 -0.94 -7.10 -4.48
C PRO A 19 0.03 -6.98 -3.29
N ALA A 20 0.06 -7.98 -2.42
CA ALA A 20 1.14 -8.15 -1.43
C ALA A 20 2.45 -8.55 -2.15
N ILE A 21 3.23 -7.54 -2.57
CA ILE A 21 4.42 -7.74 -3.39
C ILE A 21 5.49 -8.47 -2.56
N SER A 22 6.14 -9.47 -3.16
CA SER A 22 7.27 -10.24 -2.61
C SER A 22 6.97 -11.20 -1.45
N THR A 23 5.74 -11.27 -0.93
CA THR A 23 5.39 -12.15 0.20
C THR A 23 4.93 -13.56 -0.19
N GLY A 24 4.87 -13.85 -1.50
CA GLY A 24 4.57 -15.18 -2.05
C GLY A 24 5.84 -16.02 -2.26
N ILE A 25 6.07 -16.48 -3.50
CA ILE A 25 7.22 -17.34 -3.87
C ILE A 25 8.58 -16.70 -3.49
N TYR A 26 8.67 -15.37 -3.49
CA TYR A 26 9.90 -14.66 -3.12
C TYR A 26 10.19 -14.63 -1.61
N GLY A 27 9.24 -15.06 -0.77
CA GLY A 27 9.47 -15.34 0.65
C GLY A 27 9.89 -14.14 1.50
N TYR A 28 9.65 -12.91 1.05
CA TYR A 28 9.98 -11.73 1.84
C TYR A 28 9.11 -11.71 3.12
N PRO A 29 9.68 -11.37 4.30
CA PRO A 29 8.93 -11.33 5.55
C PRO A 29 7.68 -10.45 5.44
N LYS A 30 6.52 -11.00 5.83
CA LYS A 30 5.21 -10.36 5.66
C LYS A 30 5.12 -9.03 6.42
N ASP A 31 5.60 -9.00 7.65
CA ASP A 31 5.55 -7.82 8.52
C ASP A 31 6.38 -6.67 7.93
N GLU A 32 7.65 -6.93 7.61
CA GLU A 32 8.52 -5.97 6.95
C GLU A 32 7.97 -5.51 5.58
N ALA A 33 7.45 -6.43 4.76
CA ALA A 33 6.85 -6.08 3.47
C ALA A 33 5.68 -5.11 3.65
N THR A 34 4.84 -5.34 4.66
CA THR A 34 3.64 -4.56 4.91
C THR A 34 4.00 -3.17 5.43
N GLU A 35 4.94 -3.07 6.38
CA GLU A 35 5.47 -1.80 6.87
C GLU A 35 6.05 -0.96 5.71
N ILE A 36 6.87 -1.57 4.85
CA ILE A 36 7.44 -0.90 3.68
C ILE A 36 6.34 -0.44 2.71
N ALA A 37 5.37 -1.31 2.42
CA ALA A 37 4.29 -1.02 1.49
C ALA A 37 3.42 0.15 1.97
N VAL A 38 2.91 0.04 3.20
CA VAL A 38 2.03 1.03 3.83
C VAL A 38 2.76 2.34 4.06
N GLY A 39 3.97 2.31 4.65
CA GLY A 39 4.76 3.51 4.89
C GLY A 39 5.15 4.24 3.60
N THR A 40 5.47 3.51 2.53
CA THR A 40 5.77 4.13 1.22
C THR A 40 4.54 4.80 0.61
N VAL A 41 3.36 4.16 0.71
CA VAL A 41 2.11 4.71 0.19
C VAL A 41 1.70 5.94 0.99
N ASP A 42 1.75 5.88 2.32
CA ASP A 42 1.39 6.99 3.18
C ASP A 42 2.28 8.23 2.96
N ALA A 43 3.60 8.03 2.93
CA ALA A 43 4.55 9.10 2.64
C ALA A 43 4.33 9.74 1.27
N PHE A 44 3.93 8.96 0.26
CA PHE A 44 3.64 9.47 -1.08
C PHE A 44 2.34 10.27 -1.14
N LEU A 45 1.26 9.73 -0.55
CA LEU A 45 -0.07 10.37 -0.54
C LEU A 45 -0.08 11.65 0.30
N SER A 46 0.76 11.74 1.33
CA SER A 46 0.93 12.97 2.11
C SER A 46 1.51 14.15 1.31
N GLN A 47 2.11 13.87 0.14
CA GLN A 47 2.77 14.88 -0.70
C GLN A 47 2.07 15.09 -2.05
N THR A 48 1.09 14.26 -2.40
CA THR A 48 0.50 14.23 -3.74
C THR A 48 -1.00 14.04 -3.67
N ALA A 49 -1.77 14.81 -4.46
CA ALA A 49 -3.23 14.67 -4.52
C ALA A 49 -3.70 13.46 -5.34
N VAL A 50 -2.84 12.88 -6.19
CA VAL A 50 -3.16 11.75 -7.07
C VAL A 50 -2.06 10.69 -6.95
N PRO A 51 -2.39 9.39 -6.84
CA PRO A 51 -3.73 8.81 -6.78
C PRO A 51 -4.49 9.20 -5.50
N GLU A 52 -5.81 9.30 -5.58
CA GLU A 52 -6.71 9.60 -4.46
C GLU A 52 -6.94 8.36 -3.57
N THR A 53 -6.91 7.16 -4.17
CA THR A 53 -7.15 5.89 -3.48
C THR A 53 -6.11 4.85 -3.87
N VAL A 54 -5.58 4.16 -2.86
CA VAL A 54 -4.62 3.07 -3.02
C VAL A 54 -5.13 1.85 -2.27
N THR A 55 -5.47 0.78 -2.99
CA THR A 55 -5.99 -0.45 -2.38
C THR A 55 -4.93 -1.54 -2.32
N PHE A 56 -4.79 -2.19 -1.16
CA PHE A 56 -3.94 -3.37 -0.99
C PHE A 56 -4.75 -4.65 -1.17
N CYS A 57 -4.63 -5.27 -2.34
CA CYS A 57 -5.29 -6.52 -2.70
C CYS A 57 -4.58 -7.72 -2.07
N CYS A 58 -4.96 -8.03 -0.83
CA CYS A 58 -4.48 -9.20 -0.11
C CYS A 58 -5.15 -10.47 -0.62
N PHE A 59 -4.37 -11.54 -0.81
CA PHE A 59 -4.88 -12.82 -1.28
C PHE A 59 -5.59 -13.62 -0.18
N ASP A 60 -5.11 -13.50 1.06
CA ASP A 60 -5.64 -14.19 2.23
C ASP A 60 -5.95 -13.23 3.38
N GLU A 61 -6.74 -13.73 4.34
CA GLU A 61 -7.20 -12.95 5.50
C GLU A 61 -6.04 -12.55 6.42
N GLN A 62 -5.00 -13.39 6.52
CA GLN A 62 -3.84 -13.10 7.36
C GLN A 62 -3.09 -11.86 6.85
N MET A 63 -2.86 -11.77 5.54
CA MET A 63 -2.28 -10.56 4.95
C MET A 63 -3.22 -9.38 5.10
N ALA A 64 -4.52 -9.57 4.91
CA ALA A 64 -5.48 -8.47 5.05
C ALA A 64 -5.46 -7.87 6.47
N GLU A 65 -5.39 -8.71 7.50
CA GLU A 65 -5.28 -8.26 8.89
C GLU A 65 -3.99 -7.50 9.14
N LEU A 66 -2.86 -8.03 8.69
CA LEU A 66 -1.56 -7.37 8.85
C LEU A 66 -1.53 -5.97 8.21
N TYR A 67 -2.12 -5.81 7.03
CA TYR A 67 -2.29 -4.50 6.39
C TYR A 67 -3.21 -3.58 7.20
N ARG A 68 -4.34 -4.10 7.72
CA ARG A 68 -5.26 -3.31 8.57
C ARG A 68 -4.58 -2.81 9.84
N GLU A 69 -3.86 -3.68 10.54
CA GLU A 69 -3.12 -3.33 11.75
C GLU A 69 -2.06 -2.26 11.46
N THR A 70 -1.29 -2.43 10.38
CA THR A 70 -0.23 -1.49 9.99
C THR A 70 -0.81 -0.12 9.61
N VAL A 71 -1.95 -0.08 8.91
CA VAL A 71 -2.64 1.19 8.57
C VAL A 71 -3.21 1.85 9.83
N ALA A 72 -3.84 1.08 10.73
CA ALA A 72 -4.37 1.60 11.98
C ALA A 72 -3.27 2.22 12.86
N ALA A 73 -2.07 1.64 12.86
CA ALA A 73 -0.92 2.15 13.59
C ALA A 73 -0.41 3.53 13.09
N LEU A 74 -0.72 3.92 11.85
CA LEU A 74 -0.37 5.24 11.31
C LEU A 74 -1.27 6.39 11.81
N GLY A 75 -2.33 6.09 12.59
CA GLY A 75 -3.09 7.11 13.31
C GLY A 75 -4.13 7.89 12.49
N GLY A 76 -4.60 7.35 11.37
CA GLY A 76 -5.67 7.95 10.57
C GLY A 76 -6.72 6.94 10.18
N ASP A 77 -8.00 7.32 10.31
CA ASP A 77 -9.13 6.64 9.67
C ASP A 77 -9.02 6.85 8.15
N ARG A 78 -8.12 6.08 7.52
CA ARG A 78 -7.88 6.08 6.08
C ARG A 78 -8.30 4.72 5.55
N THR A 79 -9.49 4.66 4.99
CA THR A 79 -9.94 3.52 4.19
C THR A 79 -9.09 3.47 2.91
N LEU A 80 -8.08 2.59 2.88
CA LEU A 80 -7.20 2.34 1.71
C LEU A 80 -7.64 1.07 0.96
#